data_AF-A0A4P9XK23-F1
#
_entry.id   AF-A0A4P9XK23-F1
#
_cell.length_a   1.000
_cell.length_b   1.000
_cell.length_c   1.000
_cell.angle_alpha   90.00
_cell.angle_beta   90.00
_cell.angle_gamma   90.00
#
_symmetry.space_group_name_H-M   'P 1'
#
loop_
_entity.id
_entity.type
_entity.pdbx_description
1 polymer ?
#
loop_
_entity_poly.entity_id
_entity_poly.type
_entity_poly.pdbx_seq_one_letter_code
_entity_poly.pdbx_strand_id
1 'polypeptide(L)'
;MDGSTTRLHLWQEFIDHMFPTDLFRHYGRRMAEDTFRSTAAEPDNKPGFTVRLAQKDLGHILNLAESHGAGEAVPVARLARQHLDQLAAAGHADDWEWSGIVSSVRSRRDDASD
;
A
#
# COMPACT_ATOMS: atom_id res chain seq x y z
N MET A 1 9.93 27.33 12.96
CA MET A 1 9.36 26.04 12.54
C MET A 1 9.05 26.16 11.06
N ASP A 2 9.50 25.23 10.23
CA ASP A 2 9.18 25.28 8.81
C ASP A 2 7.71 24.85 8.56
N GLY A 3 7.14 25.27 7.43
CA GLY A 3 5.78 24.93 7.04
C GLY A 3 5.58 23.47 6.59
N SER A 4 6.64 22.66 6.55
CA SER A 4 6.59 21.23 6.24
C SER A 4 6.31 20.42 7.50
N THR A 5 7.06 20.73 8.57
CA THR A 5 6.95 20.14 9.91
C THR A 5 5.55 20.37 10.49
N THR A 6 5.00 21.56 10.28
CA THR A 6 3.64 21.92 10.75
C THR A 6 2.55 21.13 10.01
N ARG A 7 2.73 20.85 8.71
CA ARG A 7 1.76 20.08 7.90
C ARG A 7 1.75 18.59 8.24
N LEU A 8 2.92 18.01 8.50
CA LEU A 8 3.03 16.62 8.96
C LEU A 8 2.34 16.42 10.33
N HIS A 9 2.46 17.39 11.23
CA HIS A 9 1.84 17.30 12.57
C HIS A 9 0.31 17.32 12.51
N LEU A 10 -0.27 18.27 11.75
CA LEU A 10 -1.73 18.39 11.60
C LEU A 10 -2.36 17.18 10.89
N TRP A 11 -1.63 16.57 9.94
CA TRP A 11 -2.07 15.35 9.28
C TRP A 11 -2.14 14.17 10.25
N GLN A 12 -1.10 14.00 11.08
CA GLN A 12 -1.06 12.92 12.06
C GLN A 12 -2.16 13.07 13.12
N GLU A 13 -2.40 14.28 13.63
CA GLU A 13 -3.48 14.56 14.58
C GLU A 13 -4.87 14.24 14.00
N PHE A 14 -5.10 14.60 12.73
CA PHE A 14 -6.35 14.28 12.04
C PHE A 14 -6.57 12.78 11.91
N ILE A 15 -5.55 12.03 11.47
CA ILE A 15 -5.63 10.56 11.35
C ILE A 15 -5.92 9.93 12.71
N ASP A 16 -5.22 10.38 13.75
CA ASP A 16 -5.37 9.85 15.10
C ASP A 16 -6.80 10.06 15.66
N HIS A 17 -7.46 11.16 15.29
CA HIS A 17 -8.84 11.44 15.71
C HIS A 17 -9.89 10.69 14.88
N MET A 18 -9.71 10.62 13.57
CA MET A 18 -10.72 10.09 12.65
C MET A 18 -10.63 8.57 12.48
N PHE A 19 -9.45 7.99 12.69
CA PHE A 19 -9.18 6.58 12.52
C PHE A 19 -8.43 6.04 13.75
N PRO A 20 -9.14 5.77 14.86
CA PRO A 20 -8.53 5.38 16.13
C PRO A 20 -7.95 3.94 16.12
N THR A 21 -7.71 3.38 14.94
CA THR A 21 -7.02 2.11 14.75
C THR A 21 -5.58 2.37 14.33
N ASP A 22 -4.64 1.61 14.88
CA ASP A 22 -3.21 1.77 14.56
C ASP A 22 -2.87 1.47 13.09
N LEU A 23 -3.82 0.96 12.30
CA LEU A 23 -3.63 0.60 10.90
C LEU A 23 -3.17 1.79 10.05
N PHE A 24 -3.87 2.92 10.13
CA PHE A 24 -3.55 4.11 9.33
C PHE A 24 -2.25 4.77 9.78
N ARG A 25 -1.97 4.76 11.08
CA ARG A 25 -0.69 5.24 11.62
C ARG A 25 0.47 4.34 11.17
N HIS A 26 0.30 3.03 11.26
CA HIS A 26 1.32 2.05 10.90
C HIS A 26 1.67 2.12 9.40
N TYR A 27 0.66 2.05 8.53
CA TYR A 27 0.88 2.09 7.09
C TYR A 27 1.22 3.47 6.58
N GLY A 28 0.58 4.52 7.11
CA GLY A 28 0.87 5.90 6.74
C GLY A 28 2.34 6.26 6.99
N ARG A 29 2.89 5.87 8.14
CA ARG A 29 4.32 6.04 8.42
C ARG A 29 5.21 5.29 7.43
N ARG A 30 4.95 4.00 7.18
CA ARG A 30 5.73 3.21 6.20
C ARG A 30 5.70 3.83 4.81
N MET A 31 4.53 4.32 4.37
CA MET A 31 4.36 5.01 3.10
C MET A 31 5.08 6.35 3.04
N ALA A 32 5.13 7.10 4.14
CA ALA A 32 5.83 8.38 4.21
C ALA A 32 7.36 8.22 4.22
N GLU A 33 7.85 7.16 4.88
CA GLU A 33 9.28 6.89 5.06
C GLU A 33 9.87 5.94 4.00
N ASP A 34 9.04 5.43 3.07
CA ASP A 34 9.41 4.41 2.07
C ASP A 34 10.03 3.13 2.67
N THR A 35 9.57 2.74 3.86
CA THR A 35 10.04 1.56 4.60
C THR A 35 9.09 0.37 4.40
N PHE A 36 9.14 -0.24 3.22
CA PHE A 36 8.27 -1.39 2.87
C PHE A 36 8.93 -2.74 3.11
N ARG A 37 10.26 -2.78 3.08
CA ARG A 37 11.03 -3.96 3.47
C ARG A 37 10.95 -4.13 4.97
N SER A 38 11.05 -5.37 5.42
CA SER A 38 11.38 -5.57 6.81
C SER A 38 12.79 -5.04 7.08
N THR A 39 12.97 -4.30 8.16
CA THR A 39 14.27 -3.76 8.55
C THR A 39 15.21 -4.90 8.86
N ALA A 40 16.39 -4.91 8.23
CA ALA A 40 17.41 -5.96 8.27
C ALA A 40 18.00 -6.30 9.66
N ALA A 41 17.46 -5.75 10.75
CA ALA A 41 17.93 -6.01 12.10
C ALA A 41 17.54 -7.39 12.64
N GLU A 42 16.56 -8.08 12.02
CA GLU A 42 16.12 -9.40 12.48
C GLU A 42 15.91 -10.37 11.30
N PRO A 43 16.68 -11.48 11.23
CA PRO A 43 16.64 -12.43 10.10
C PRO A 43 15.28 -13.11 9.89
N ASP A 44 14.41 -13.10 10.91
CA ASP A 44 13.06 -13.68 10.86
C ASP A 44 11.94 -12.64 10.68
N ASN A 45 12.29 -11.36 10.58
CA ASN A 45 11.32 -10.31 10.40
C ASN A 45 10.96 -10.27 8.91
N LYS A 46 10.01 -11.09 8.47
CA LYS A 46 9.38 -10.94 7.15
C LYS A 46 8.22 -9.95 7.27
N PRO A 47 7.85 -9.21 6.21
CA PRO A 47 6.63 -8.40 6.25
C PRO A 47 5.43 -9.27 6.67
N GLY A 48 4.68 -8.82 7.68
CA GLY A 48 3.52 -9.57 8.18
C GLY A 48 2.44 -9.80 7.14
N PHE A 49 2.35 -8.92 6.13
CA PHE A 49 1.48 -9.07 4.97
C PHE A 49 2.17 -8.59 3.69
N THR A 50 2.69 -9.54 2.91
CA THR A 50 3.48 -9.25 1.71
C THR A 50 2.62 -8.83 0.53
N VAL A 51 3.25 -8.25 -0.50
CA VAL A 51 2.63 -7.96 -1.80
C VAL A 51 1.95 -9.21 -2.38
N ARG A 52 2.59 -10.39 -2.30
CA ARG A 52 2.01 -11.66 -2.76
C ARG A 52 0.73 -12.03 -2.03
N LEU A 53 0.67 -11.82 -0.72
CA LEU A 53 -0.52 -12.10 0.07
C LEU A 53 -1.67 -11.14 -0.29
N ALA A 54 -1.36 -9.85 -0.46
CA ALA A 54 -2.34 -8.87 -0.93
C ALA A 54 -2.86 -9.18 -2.34
N GLN A 55 -1.99 -9.63 -3.25
CA GLN A 55 -2.38 -10.12 -4.57
C GLN A 55 -3.40 -11.25 -4.45
N LYS A 56 -3.09 -12.28 -3.65
CA LYS A 56 -3.98 -13.43 -3.43
C LYS A 56 -5.37 -12.97 -2.93
N ASP A 57 -5.41 -12.10 -1.93
CA ASP A 57 -6.66 -11.60 -1.35
C ASP A 57 -7.48 -10.75 -2.34
N LEU A 58 -6.83 -9.90 -3.14
CA LEU A 58 -7.51 -9.20 -4.24
C LEU A 58 -8.03 -10.17 -5.31
N GLY A 59 -7.32 -11.26 -5.57
CA GLY A 59 -7.81 -12.33 -6.45
C GLY A 59 -9.11 -12.95 -5.92
N HIS A 60 -9.21 -13.18 -4.62
CA HIS A 60 -10.45 -13.64 -3.99
C HIS A 60 -11.59 -12.62 -4.11
N ILE A 61 -11.31 -11.33 -3.86
CA ILE A 61 -12.31 -10.26 -4.00
C ILE A 61 -12.84 -10.18 -5.43
N LEU A 62 -11.95 -10.16 -6.42
CA LEU A 62 -12.34 -10.07 -7.83
C LEU A 62 -13.15 -11.29 -8.26
N ASN A 63 -12.71 -12.50 -7.91
CA ASN A 63 -13.43 -13.73 -8.25
C ASN A 63 -14.82 -13.78 -7.60
N LEU A 64 -14.94 -13.31 -6.35
CA LEU A 64 -16.23 -13.22 -5.65
C LEU A 64 -17.15 -12.17 -6.28
N ALA A 65 -16.62 -11.02 -6.69
CA ALA A 65 -17.39 -10.00 -7.37
C ALA A 65 -17.91 -10.51 -8.73
N GLU A 66 -17.05 -11.16 -9.52
CA GLU A 66 -17.42 -11.73 -10.81
C GLU A 66 -18.49 -12.83 -10.66
N SER A 67 -18.35 -13.73 -9.68
CA SER A 67 -19.32 -14.82 -9.47
C SER A 67 -20.72 -14.34 -9.05
N HIS A 68 -20.84 -13.08 -8.62
CA HIS A 68 -22.10 -12.44 -8.27
C HIS A 68 -22.53 -11.34 -9.27
N GLY A 69 -21.89 -11.24 -10.43
CA GLY A 69 -22.23 -10.25 -11.46
C GLY A 69 -21.91 -8.80 -11.04
N ALA A 70 -21.06 -8.63 -10.04
CA ALA A 70 -20.62 -7.34 -9.48
C ALA A 70 -19.18 -6.98 -9.88
N GLY A 71 -18.60 -7.62 -10.90
CA GLY A 71 -17.21 -7.43 -11.33
C GLY A 71 -16.84 -5.98 -11.68
N GLU A 72 -17.78 -5.24 -12.28
CA GLU A 72 -17.62 -3.82 -12.60
C GLU A 72 -17.80 -2.90 -11.38
N ALA A 73 -18.35 -3.40 -10.27
CA ALA A 73 -18.57 -2.64 -9.04
C ALA A 73 -17.34 -2.57 -8.12
N VAL A 74 -16.23 -3.22 -8.48
CA VAL A 74 -14.98 -3.23 -7.70
C VAL A 74 -13.78 -2.63 -8.46
N PRO A 75 -13.92 -1.43 -9.08
CA PRO A 75 -12.86 -0.84 -9.91
C PRO A 75 -11.59 -0.56 -9.11
N VAL A 76 -11.72 -0.20 -7.82
CA VAL A 76 -10.57 0.05 -6.93
C VAL A 76 -9.79 -1.24 -6.67
N ALA A 77 -10.45 -2.38 -6.50
CA ALA A 77 -9.78 -3.67 -6.31
C ALA A 77 -8.99 -4.07 -7.58
N ARG A 78 -9.56 -3.81 -8.76
CA ARG A 78 -8.89 -4.04 -10.05
C ARG A 78 -7.67 -3.16 -10.22
N LEU A 79 -7.78 -1.87 -9.90
CA LEU A 79 -6.66 -0.93 -9.95
C LEU A 79 -5.57 -1.31 -8.94
N ALA A 80 -5.95 -1.63 -7.70
CA ALA A 80 -4.99 -2.08 -6.68
C ALA A 80 -4.26 -3.35 -7.14
N ARG A 81 -4.97 -4.30 -7.77
CA ARG A 81 -4.38 -5.53 -8.31
C ARG A 81 -3.31 -5.23 -9.35
N GLN A 82 -3.58 -4.32 -10.29
CA GLN A 82 -2.60 -3.88 -11.29
C GLN A 82 -1.34 -3.30 -10.65
N HIS A 83 -1.48 -2.46 -9.63
CA HIS A 83 -0.34 -1.86 -8.94
C HIS A 83 0.49 -2.86 -8.14
N LEU A 84 -0.15 -3.87 -7.55
CA LEU A 84 0.58 -4.97 -6.89
C LEU A 84 1.25 -5.90 -7.90
N ASP A 85 0.64 -6.13 -9.07
CA ASP A 85 1.25 -6.90 -10.15
C ASP A 85 2.53 -6.22 -10.67
N GLN A 86 2.54 -4.89 -10.77
CA GLN A 86 3.74 -4.11 -11.12
C GLN A 86 4.87 -4.30 -10.09
N LEU A 87 4.55 -4.24 -8.79
CA LEU A 87 5.54 -4.47 -7.73
C LEU A 87 6.07 -5.90 -7.72
N ALA A 88 5.19 -6.88 -7.92
CA ALA A 88 5.60 -8.27 -8.01
C ALA A 88 6.54 -8.48 -9.22
N ALA A 89 6.22 -7.89 -10.37
CA ALA A 89 7.08 -7.92 -11.56
C ALA A 89 8.43 -7.23 -11.35
N ALA A 90 8.49 -6.21 -10.50
CA ALA A 90 9.73 -5.56 -10.06
C ALA A 90 10.52 -6.36 -9.00
N GLY A 91 10.08 -7.58 -8.66
CA GLY A 91 10.78 -8.46 -7.72
C GLY A 91 10.46 -8.18 -6.24
N HIS A 92 9.35 -7.51 -5.94
CA HIS A 92 8.97 -7.14 -4.57
C HIS A 92 7.86 -8.01 -3.96
N ALA A 93 7.49 -9.12 -4.63
CA ALA A 93 6.36 -9.96 -4.23
C ALA A 93 6.43 -10.48 -2.78
N ASP A 94 7.62 -10.92 -2.34
CA ASP A 94 7.81 -11.56 -1.03
C ASP A 94 8.53 -10.68 -0.01
N ASP A 95 9.29 -9.69 -0.48
CA ASP A 95 10.19 -8.90 0.37
C ASP A 95 9.56 -7.59 0.85
N TRP A 96 8.49 -7.14 0.20
CA TRP A 96 7.81 -5.90 0.52
C TRP A 96 6.45 -6.17 1.16
N GLU A 97 6.15 -5.33 2.13
CA GLU A 97 4.82 -5.16 2.70
C GLU A 97 3.88 -4.53 1.66
N TRP A 98 2.60 -4.92 1.66
CA TRP A 98 1.64 -4.49 0.64
C TRP A 98 1.45 -2.97 0.54
N SER A 99 1.66 -2.21 1.63
CA SER A 99 1.65 -0.74 1.62
C SER A 99 2.67 -0.13 0.67
N GLY A 100 3.66 -0.91 0.23
CA GLY A 100 4.55 -0.56 -0.88
C GLY A 100 3.84 -0.26 -2.19
N ILE A 101 2.55 -0.61 -2.34
CA ILE A 101 1.69 -0.22 -3.48
C ILE A 101 1.74 1.29 -3.76
N VAL A 102 2.01 2.13 -2.75
CA VAL A 102 2.15 3.58 -2.94
C VAL A 102 3.30 3.95 -3.89
N SER A 103 4.37 3.15 -3.95
CA SER A 103 5.52 3.46 -4.80
C SER A 103 5.16 3.34 -6.29
N SER A 104 4.35 2.35 -6.67
CA SER A 104 3.91 2.20 -8.07
C SER A 104 2.91 3.28 -8.50
N VAL A 105 2.18 3.87 -7.54
CA VAL A 105 1.36 5.07 -7.80
C VAL A 105 2.25 6.29 -8.04
N ARG A 106 3.32 6.46 -7.26
CA ARG A 106 4.26 7.58 -7.40
C ARG A 106 5.02 7.53 -8.72
N SER A 107 5.51 6.36 -9.15
CA SER A 107 6.24 6.21 -10.42
C SER A 107 5.45 6.66 -11.64
N ARG A 108 4.11 6.45 -11.66
CA ARG A 108 3.25 6.92 -12.75
C ARG A 108 3.15 8.44 -12.89
N ARG A 109 3.41 9.18 -11.81
CA ARG A 109 3.36 10.65 -11.84
C ARG A 109 4.57 11.23 -12.55
N ASP A 110 5.72 10.56 -12.42
CA ASP A 110 6.96 11.00 -13.02
C ASP A 110 6.94 10.76 -14.54
N ASP A 111 6.34 9.65 -15.00
CA ASP A 111 6.15 9.34 -16.43
C ASP A 111 5.12 10.25 -17.13
N ALA A 112 4.25 10.94 -16.37
CA ALA A 112 3.20 11.82 -16.91
C ALA A 112 3.61 13.31 -16.95
N SER A 113 4.87 13.61 -16.61
CA SER A 113 5.43 14.98 -16.56
C SER A 113 6.42 15.29 -17.69
N ASP A 114 6.60 14.37 -18.64
CA ASP A 114 7.29 14.56 -19.93
C ASP A 114 6.27 14.79 -21.08
#